data_AF-A0AA43QA19-F1
#
_entry.id   AF-A0AA43QA19-F1
#
_cell.length_a   1.000
_cell.length_b   1.000
_cell.length_c   1.000
_cell.angle_alpha   90.00
_cell.angle_beta   90.00
_cell.angle_gamma   90.00
#
_symmetry.space_group_name_H-M   'P 1'
#
loop_
_entity.id
_entity.type
_entity.pdbx_description
1 polymer ?
#
loop_
_entity_poly.entity_id
_entity_poly.type
_entity_poly.pdbx_seq_one_letter_code
_entity_poly.pdbx_strand_id
1 'polypeptide(L)'
;MKMKIALFLGLLLITNVSFADLKIGFVNIPAVLEKAPQAEKAKKRLEQEFSPRDKQLVAQQKEIQGMDDRMAKDAAVMGESARANMEKDILNKKRDAKRAQQEFSEDFNVRRNEELGKLQSRIVEVIRGIAKDQSFDLLLTDGVIYASEQIDVTAQVQQKLSAMPN
;
A
#
# COMPACT_ATOMS: atom_id res chain seq x y z
N MET A 1 64.75 16.72 44.75
CA MET A 1 63.57 15.84 44.76
C MET A 1 62.23 16.56 44.54
N LYS A 2 62.19 17.88 44.26
CA LYS A 2 60.93 18.62 44.02
C LYS A 2 60.54 18.72 42.53
N MET A 3 61.47 18.40 41.62
CA MET A 3 61.27 18.52 40.17
C MET A 3 60.70 17.25 39.50
N LYS A 4 60.62 16.13 40.24
CA LYS A 4 59.98 14.89 39.76
C LYS A 4 58.47 14.82 40.06
N ILE A 5 57.99 15.66 40.99
CA ILE A 5 56.57 15.73 41.36
C ILE A 5 55.79 16.61 40.37
N ALA A 6 56.42 17.63 39.78
CA ALA A 6 55.82 18.46 38.75
C ALA A 6 55.55 17.71 37.43
N LEU A 7 56.32 16.64 37.15
CA LEU A 7 56.12 15.81 35.94
C LEU A 7 54.97 14.80 36.11
N PHE A 8 54.51 14.55 37.33
CA PHE A 8 53.41 13.61 37.61
C PHE A 8 52.03 14.28 37.59
N LEU A 9 51.97 15.63 37.59
CA LEU A 9 50.70 16.39 37.51
C LEU A 9 50.32 16.79 36.07
N GLY A 10 51.17 16.54 35.08
CA GLY A 10 50.95 16.91 33.67
C GLY A 10 50.23 15.87 32.82
N LEU A 11 49.87 14.71 33.39
CA LEU A 11 49.25 13.60 32.66
C LEU A 11 47.77 13.42 33.06
N LEU A 12 47.01 14.51 33.08
CA LEU A 12 45.56 14.41 32.94
C LEU A 12 45.29 14.20 31.44
N LEU A 13 45.49 12.96 30.98
CA LEU A 13 45.02 12.50 29.68
C LEU A 13 43.52 12.76 29.64
N ILE A 14 43.11 13.79 28.90
CA ILE A 14 41.74 13.94 28.42
C ILE A 14 41.53 12.77 27.47
N THR A 15 41.18 11.61 28.02
CA THR A 15 40.61 10.52 27.23
C THR A 15 39.28 11.05 26.74
N ASN A 16 39.25 11.60 25.53
CA ASN A 16 38.02 11.76 24.80
C ASN A 16 37.46 10.35 24.63
N VAL A 17 36.52 9.98 25.49
CA VAL A 17 35.69 8.81 25.27
C VAL A 17 34.87 9.16 24.05
N SER A 18 35.35 8.76 22.87
CA SER A 18 34.53 8.76 21.66
C SER A 18 33.48 7.68 21.85
N PHE A 19 32.34 8.05 22.44
CA PHE A 19 31.11 7.30 22.22
C PHE A 19 30.83 7.41 20.72
N ALA A 20 30.87 6.28 20.02
CA ALA A 20 30.29 6.22 18.69
C ALA A 20 28.78 6.40 18.87
N ASP A 21 28.29 7.63 18.67
CA ASP A 21 26.87 7.92 18.73
C ASP A 21 26.15 7.06 17.67
N LEU A 22 25.35 6.11 18.14
CA LEU A 22 24.55 5.24 17.29
C LEU A 22 23.56 6.10 16.49
N LYS A 23 23.70 6.09 15.17
CA LYS A 23 22.82 6.83 14.27
C LYS A 23 21.60 6.00 13.95
N ILE A 24 20.54 6.21 14.74
CA ILE A 24 19.24 5.55 14.60
C ILE A 24 18.28 6.50 13.87
N GLY A 25 17.50 5.95 12.94
CA GLY A 25 16.44 6.67 12.24
C GLY A 25 15.11 5.93 12.28
N PHE A 26 14.04 6.65 11.92
CA PHE A 26 12.69 6.13 11.81
C PHE A 26 12.07 6.51 10.46
N VAL A 27 11.26 5.61 9.88
CA VAL A 27 10.50 5.84 8.64
C VAL A 27 9.08 5.31 8.78
N ASN A 28 8.11 6.21 8.61
CA ASN A 28 6.70 5.85 8.53
C ASN A 28 6.32 5.45 7.09
N ILE A 29 6.42 4.16 6.76
CA ILE A 29 6.11 3.63 5.42
C ILE A 29 4.67 3.97 4.97
N PRO A 30 3.62 3.80 5.79
CA PRO A 30 2.26 4.21 5.41
C PRO A 30 2.17 5.67 4.94
N ALA A 31 2.80 6.60 5.66
CA ALA A 31 2.83 8.00 5.28
C ALA A 31 3.64 8.26 3.99
N VAL A 32 4.71 7.49 3.73
CA VAL A 32 5.43 7.53 2.45
C VAL A 32 4.51 7.10 1.30
N LEU A 33 3.81 5.97 1.47
CA LEU A 33 2.92 5.40 0.46
C LEU A 33 1.76 6.34 0.12
N GLU A 34 1.12 6.93 1.13
CA GLU A 34 -0.03 7.82 0.96
C GLU A 34 0.29 9.04 0.08
N LYS A 35 1.50 9.59 0.22
CA LYS A 35 1.94 10.78 -0.52
C LYS A 35 2.73 10.45 -1.79
N ALA A 36 2.94 9.17 -2.11
CA ALA A 36 3.76 8.75 -3.24
C ALA A 36 3.02 8.99 -4.57
N PRO A 37 3.55 9.77 -5.52
CA PRO A 37 2.94 9.94 -6.84
C PRO A 37 2.86 8.63 -7.63
N GLN A 38 3.74 7.67 -7.33
CA GLN A 38 3.72 6.32 -7.90
C GLN A 38 2.50 5.52 -7.43
N ALA A 39 2.03 5.72 -6.18
CA ALA A 39 0.83 5.06 -5.66
C ALA A 39 -0.42 5.51 -6.44
N GLU A 40 -0.56 6.81 -6.66
CA GLU A 40 -1.68 7.37 -7.43
C GLU A 40 -1.66 6.90 -8.89
N LYS A 41 -0.48 6.78 -9.50
CA LYS A 41 -0.35 6.21 -10.85
C LYS A 41 -0.71 4.72 -10.90
N ALA A 42 -0.28 3.94 -9.90
CA ALA A 42 -0.66 2.53 -9.80
C ALA A 42 -2.18 2.38 -9.64
N LYS A 43 -2.80 3.20 -8.80
CA LYS A 43 -4.25 3.25 -8.64
C LYS A 43 -4.97 3.54 -9.96
N LYS A 44 -4.56 4.59 -10.69
CA LYS A 44 -5.17 4.92 -12.00
C LYS A 44 -5.02 3.81 -13.02
N ARG A 45 -3.86 3.11 -13.04
CA ARG A 45 -3.65 1.96 -13.93
C ARG A 45 -4.59 0.80 -13.57
N LEU A 46 -4.74 0.49 -12.28
CA LEU A 46 -5.69 -0.52 -11.81
C LEU A 46 -7.14 -0.15 -12.17
N GLU A 47 -7.53 1.11 -11.96
CA GLU A 47 -8.87 1.59 -12.35
C GLU A 47 -9.10 1.43 -13.86
N GLN A 48 -8.13 1.78 -14.70
CA GLN A 48 -8.22 1.62 -16.15
C GLN A 48 -8.30 0.14 -16.57
N GLU A 49 -7.48 -0.72 -15.97
CA GLU A 49 -7.43 -2.15 -16.25
C GLU A 49 -8.75 -2.84 -15.89
N PHE A 50 -9.36 -2.45 -14.76
CA PHE A 50 -10.57 -3.10 -14.24
C PHE A 50 -11.89 -2.42 -14.62
N SER A 51 -11.86 -1.17 -15.12
CA SER A 51 -13.07 -0.42 -15.52
C SER A 51 -13.99 -1.17 -16.49
N PRO A 52 -13.50 -1.89 -17.52
CA PRO A 52 -14.39 -2.64 -18.41
C PRO A 52 -15.16 -3.75 -17.69
N ARG A 53 -14.50 -4.49 -16.79
CA ARG A 53 -15.14 -5.59 -16.03
C ARG A 53 -16.12 -5.05 -14.99
N ASP A 54 -15.78 -3.94 -14.33
CA ASP A 54 -16.70 -3.24 -13.43
C ASP A 54 -17.99 -2.81 -14.16
N LYS A 55 -17.86 -2.17 -15.33
CA LYS A 55 -19.01 -1.80 -16.16
C LYS A 55 -19.85 -3.00 -16.58
N GLN A 56 -19.21 -4.13 -16.90
CA GLN A 56 -19.91 -5.36 -17.26
C GLN A 56 -20.71 -5.92 -16.07
N LEU A 57 -20.14 -5.93 -14.86
CA LEU A 57 -20.85 -6.35 -13.64
C LEU A 57 -22.06 -5.45 -13.36
N VAL A 58 -21.89 -4.13 -13.47
CA VAL A 58 -23.00 -3.18 -13.32
C VAL A 58 -24.09 -3.41 -14.37
N ALA A 59 -23.73 -3.71 -15.62
CA ALA A 59 -24.67 -4.03 -16.67
C ALA A 59 -25.44 -5.33 -16.39
N GLN A 60 -24.75 -6.39 -15.94
CA GLN A 60 -25.38 -7.65 -15.54
C GLN A 60 -26.36 -7.44 -14.38
N GLN A 61 -25.99 -6.65 -13.37
CA GLN A 61 -26.87 -6.36 -12.25
C GLN A 61 -28.12 -5.58 -12.67
N LYS A 62 -27.97 -4.61 -13.59
CA LYS A 62 -29.11 -3.87 -14.16
C LYS A 62 -30.01 -4.75 -15.00
N GLU A 63 -29.44 -5.67 -15.78
CA GLU A 63 -30.22 -6.63 -16.56
C GLU A 63 -31.06 -7.53 -15.65
N ILE A 64 -30.45 -8.10 -14.60
CA ILE A 64 -31.14 -8.92 -13.61
C ILE A 64 -32.27 -8.14 -12.94
N GLN A 65 -32.01 -6.90 -12.52
CA GLN A 65 -33.05 -6.05 -11.91
C GLN A 65 -34.20 -5.78 -12.89
N GLY A 66 -33.91 -5.49 -14.15
CA GLY A 66 -34.93 -5.29 -15.17
C GLY A 66 -35.77 -6.54 -15.43
N MET A 67 -35.17 -7.74 -15.34
CA MET A 67 -35.90 -9.00 -15.44
C MET A 67 -36.77 -9.25 -14.21
N ASP A 68 -36.27 -9.02 -13.00
CA ASP A 68 -37.04 -9.12 -11.75
C ASP A 68 -38.24 -8.16 -11.78
N ASP A 69 -38.04 -6.91 -12.20
CA ASP A 69 -39.11 -5.90 -12.31
C ASP A 69 -40.18 -6.30 -13.34
N ARG A 70 -39.76 -6.84 -14.48
CA ARG A 70 -40.67 -7.31 -15.53
C ARG A 70 -41.49 -8.51 -15.06
N MET A 71 -40.83 -9.48 -14.42
CA MET A 71 -41.49 -10.64 -13.84
C MET A 71 -42.54 -10.22 -12.79
N ALA A 72 -42.24 -9.23 -11.97
CA ALA A 72 -43.18 -8.71 -10.96
C ALA A 72 -44.38 -7.98 -11.60
N LYS A 73 -44.16 -7.18 -12.65
CA LYS A 73 -45.21 -6.42 -13.35
C LYS A 73 -46.13 -7.32 -14.18
N ASP A 74 -45.54 -8.26 -14.91
CA ASP A 74 -46.25 -9.09 -15.88
C ASP A 74 -46.76 -10.41 -15.25
N ALA A 75 -46.55 -10.63 -13.94
CA ALA A 75 -46.86 -11.87 -13.22
C ALA A 75 -48.29 -12.39 -13.45
N ALA A 76 -49.27 -11.48 -13.56
CA ALA A 76 -50.68 -11.82 -13.73
C ALA A 76 -51.06 -12.19 -15.17
N VAL A 77 -50.24 -11.82 -16.15
CA VAL A 77 -50.50 -12.04 -17.58
C VAL A 77 -49.54 -13.04 -18.23
N MET A 78 -48.46 -13.41 -17.54
CA MET A 78 -47.53 -14.44 -17.98
C MET A 78 -48.14 -15.84 -17.83
N GLY A 79 -48.03 -16.66 -18.88
CA GLY A 79 -48.31 -18.10 -18.78
C GLY A 79 -47.28 -18.81 -17.89
N GLU A 80 -47.70 -19.91 -17.24
CA GLU A 80 -46.88 -20.66 -16.27
C GLU A 80 -45.51 -21.08 -16.84
N SER A 81 -45.48 -21.59 -18.08
CA SER A 81 -44.23 -21.97 -18.76
C SER A 81 -43.30 -20.77 -19.00
N ALA A 82 -43.84 -19.62 -19.41
CA ALA A 82 -43.06 -18.41 -19.65
C ALA A 82 -42.48 -17.86 -18.34
N ARG A 83 -43.26 -17.89 -17.25
CA ARG A 83 -42.83 -17.51 -15.91
C ARG A 83 -41.70 -18.42 -15.41
N ALA A 84 -41.87 -19.74 -15.51
CA ALA A 84 -40.86 -20.70 -15.08
C ALA A 84 -39.53 -20.55 -15.84
N ASN A 85 -39.59 -20.28 -17.16
CA ASN A 85 -38.39 -19.99 -17.95
C ASN A 85 -37.71 -18.70 -17.49
N MET A 86 -38.48 -17.63 -17.25
CA MET A 86 -37.93 -16.36 -16.78
C MET A 86 -37.30 -16.47 -15.38
N GLU A 87 -37.94 -17.17 -14.45
CA GLU A 87 -37.38 -17.45 -13.12
C GLU A 87 -36.05 -18.21 -13.22
N LYS A 88 -35.97 -19.22 -14.10
CA LYS A 88 -34.74 -19.98 -14.35
C LYS A 88 -33.64 -19.11 -14.94
N ASP A 89 -33.96 -18.25 -15.90
CA ASP A 89 -32.98 -17.35 -16.52
C ASP A 89 -32.44 -16.31 -15.54
N ILE A 90 -33.31 -15.74 -14.70
CA ILE A 90 -32.91 -14.85 -13.60
C ILE A 90 -31.96 -15.56 -12.64
N LEU A 91 -32.28 -16.80 -12.23
CA LEU A 91 -31.43 -17.59 -11.34
C LEU A 91 -30.06 -17.88 -11.96
N ASN A 92 -30.01 -18.21 -13.26
CA ASN A 92 -28.75 -18.44 -13.97
C ASN A 92 -27.91 -17.15 -14.03
N LYS A 93 -28.51 -16.03 -14.44
CA LYS A 93 -27.82 -14.74 -14.48
C LYS A 93 -27.32 -14.29 -13.11
N LYS A 94 -28.10 -14.49 -12.04
CA LYS A 94 -27.67 -14.22 -10.66
C LYS A 94 -26.45 -15.05 -10.26
N ARG A 95 -26.39 -16.32 -10.65
CA ARG A 95 -25.22 -17.19 -10.40
C ARG A 95 -24.00 -16.73 -11.18
N ASP A 96 -24.17 -16.39 -12.45
CA ASP A 96 -23.08 -15.93 -13.30
C ASP A 96 -22.53 -14.57 -12.84
N ALA A 97 -23.40 -13.62 -12.49
CA ALA A 97 -23.01 -12.34 -11.92
C ALA A 97 -22.26 -12.52 -10.59
N LYS A 98 -22.72 -13.42 -9.71
CA LYS A 98 -22.03 -13.73 -8.46
C LYS A 98 -20.62 -14.31 -8.71
N ARG A 99 -20.48 -15.22 -9.66
CA ARG A 99 -19.19 -15.79 -10.05
C ARG A 99 -18.25 -14.71 -10.59
N ALA A 100 -18.74 -13.91 -11.55
CA ALA A 100 -17.98 -12.82 -12.14
C ALA A 100 -17.55 -11.76 -11.10
N GLN A 101 -18.41 -11.47 -10.11
CA GLN A 101 -18.10 -10.54 -9.02
C GLN A 101 -16.98 -11.08 -8.12
N GLN A 102 -16.99 -12.39 -7.84
CA GLN A 102 -15.96 -13.05 -7.05
C GLN A 102 -14.62 -13.04 -7.80
N GLU A 103 -14.60 -13.48 -9.07
CA GLU A 103 -13.42 -13.44 -9.93
C GLU A 103 -12.85 -12.02 -10.04
N PHE A 104 -13.70 -11.03 -10.26
CA PHE A 104 -13.28 -9.62 -10.30
C PHE A 104 -12.61 -9.18 -9.00
N SER A 105 -13.19 -9.52 -7.85
CA SER A 105 -12.64 -9.16 -6.54
C SER A 105 -11.30 -9.86 -6.27
N GLU A 106 -11.18 -11.14 -6.63
CA GLU A 106 -9.95 -11.90 -6.49
C GLU A 106 -8.84 -11.31 -7.38
N ASP A 107 -9.11 -11.14 -8.66
CA ASP A 107 -8.16 -10.57 -9.63
C ASP A 107 -7.75 -9.15 -9.23
N PHE A 108 -8.71 -8.31 -8.82
CA PHE A 108 -8.43 -6.95 -8.37
C PHE A 108 -7.51 -6.94 -7.14
N ASN A 109 -7.78 -7.80 -6.15
CA ASN A 109 -6.95 -7.89 -4.95
C ASN A 109 -5.54 -8.39 -5.27
N VAL A 110 -5.40 -9.38 -6.16
CA VAL A 110 -4.09 -9.87 -6.62
C VAL A 110 -3.31 -8.73 -7.27
N ARG A 111 -3.90 -8.06 -8.25
CA ARG A 111 -3.26 -6.95 -8.98
C ARG A 111 -2.93 -5.78 -8.08
N ARG A 112 -3.82 -5.41 -7.17
CA ARG A 112 -3.56 -4.38 -6.15
C ARG A 112 -2.36 -4.75 -5.28
N ASN A 113 -2.31 -5.98 -4.78
CA ASN A 113 -1.23 -6.44 -3.91
C ASN A 113 0.12 -6.50 -4.66
N GLU A 114 0.12 -6.89 -5.94
CA GLU A 114 1.31 -6.84 -6.79
C GLU A 114 1.85 -5.41 -6.93
N GLU A 115 0.99 -4.44 -7.24
CA GLU A 115 1.40 -3.04 -7.38
C GLU A 115 1.87 -2.44 -6.05
N LEU A 116 1.20 -2.75 -4.94
CA LEU A 116 1.64 -2.34 -3.60
C LEU A 116 2.98 -2.97 -3.23
N GLY A 117 3.19 -4.25 -3.52
CA GLY A 117 4.45 -4.94 -3.25
C GLY A 117 5.62 -4.34 -4.04
N LYS A 118 5.40 -3.98 -5.32
CA LYS A 118 6.39 -3.27 -6.14
C LYS A 118 6.75 -1.92 -5.51
N LEU A 119 5.76 -1.17 -5.04
CA LEU A 119 6.00 0.12 -4.41
C LEU A 119 6.73 0.00 -3.07
N GLN A 120 6.35 -0.96 -2.23
CA GLN A 120 7.05 -1.26 -0.98
C GLN A 120 8.52 -1.64 -1.23
N SER A 121 8.78 -2.45 -2.25
CA SER A 121 10.15 -2.85 -2.63
C SER A 121 11.00 -1.64 -3.00
N ARG A 122 10.44 -0.71 -3.77
CA ARG A 122 11.10 0.57 -4.11
C ARG A 122 11.35 1.44 -2.89
N ILE A 123 10.39 1.52 -1.96
CA ILE A 123 10.58 2.26 -0.70
C ILE A 123 11.74 1.66 0.10
N VAL A 124 11.80 0.34 0.22
CA VAL A 124 12.90 -0.35 0.92
C VAL A 124 14.25 -0.07 0.24
N GLU A 125 14.30 -0.01 -1.09
CA GLU A 125 15.50 0.37 -1.83
C GLU A 125 15.94 1.81 -1.50
N VAL A 126 15.01 2.77 -1.49
CA VAL A 126 15.28 4.17 -1.12
C VAL A 126 15.77 4.28 0.31
N ILE A 127 15.12 3.59 1.26
CA ILE A 127 15.50 3.57 2.67
C ILE A 127 16.93 3.03 2.81
N ARG A 128 17.26 1.92 2.14
CA ARG A 128 18.62 1.35 2.14
C ARG A 128 19.65 2.30 1.55
N GLY A 129 19.29 3.03 0.48
CA GLY A 129 20.15 4.06 -0.10
C GLY A 129 20.44 5.17 0.90
N ILE A 130 19.40 5.72 1.54
CA ILE A 130 19.56 6.76 2.59
C ILE A 130 20.38 6.24 3.76
N ALA A 131 20.15 4.99 4.19
CA ALA A 131 20.89 4.36 5.27
C ALA A 131 22.39 4.39 5.00
N LYS A 132 22.80 4.00 3.78
CA LYS A 132 24.20 3.97 3.36
C LYS A 132 24.77 5.38 3.17
N ASP A 133 24.06 6.24 2.45
CA ASP A 133 24.50 7.60 2.12
C ASP A 133 24.75 8.45 3.38
N GLN A 134 23.93 8.24 4.41
CA GLN A 134 24.02 8.99 5.67
C GLN A 134 24.63 8.20 6.82
N SER A 135 25.13 6.98 6.56
CA SER A 135 25.77 6.11 7.56
C SER A 135 24.88 5.87 8.79
N PHE A 136 23.61 5.52 8.60
CA PHE A 136 22.74 5.06 9.68
C PHE A 136 23.16 3.65 10.12
N ASP A 137 23.20 3.43 11.44
CA ASP A 137 23.41 2.12 12.04
C ASP A 137 22.12 1.30 12.08
N LEU A 138 20.97 1.98 12.23
CA LEU A 138 19.66 1.35 12.31
C LEU A 138 18.56 2.28 11.77
N LEU A 139 17.67 1.73 10.94
CA LEU A 139 16.43 2.39 10.53
C LEU A 139 15.25 1.51 10.93
N LEU A 140 14.34 2.07 11.72
CA LEU A 140 13.14 1.41 12.20
C LEU A 140 11.93 1.86 11.36
N THR A 141 11.03 0.94 11.08
CA THR A 141 9.80 1.21 10.31
C THR A 141 8.56 0.84 11.11
N ASP A 142 8.51 -0.40 11.57
CA ASP A 142 7.34 -0.98 12.24
C ASP A 142 7.59 -1.17 13.74
N GLY A 143 6.52 -1.10 14.54
CA GLY A 143 6.60 -1.31 15.98
C GLY A 143 7.10 -0.12 16.81
N VAL A 144 7.25 1.06 16.19
CA VAL A 144 7.66 2.28 16.87
C VAL A 144 6.43 3.10 17.29
N ILE A 145 6.23 3.25 18.60
CA ILE A 145 5.10 4.02 19.16
C ILE A 145 5.39 5.53 19.12
N TYR A 146 6.66 5.92 19.27
CA TYR A 146 7.09 7.31 19.26
C TYR A 146 8.51 7.42 18.69
N ALA A 147 8.70 8.36 17.78
CA ALA A 147 9.99 8.78 17.26
C ALA A 147 10.04 10.32 17.30
N SER A 148 11.17 10.89 17.71
CA SER A 148 11.36 12.34 17.62
C SER A 148 11.55 12.77 16.17
N GLU A 149 11.19 14.00 15.85
CA GLU A 149 11.37 14.56 14.49
C GLU A 149 12.83 14.53 14.02
N GLN A 150 13.79 14.55 14.96
CA GLN A 150 15.22 14.53 14.68
C GLN A 150 15.70 13.21 14.04
N ILE A 151 15.05 12.10 14.39
CA ILE A 151 15.38 10.77 13.86
C ILE A 151 14.44 10.35 12.73
N ASP A 152 13.33 11.07 12.52
CA ASP A 152 12.36 10.78 11.47
C ASP A 152 12.89 11.23 10.10
N VAL A 153 13.13 10.26 9.22
CA VAL A 153 13.59 10.50 7.84
C VAL A 153 12.49 10.24 6.79
N THR A 154 11.23 10.12 7.22
CA THR A 154 10.06 9.86 6.35
C THR A 154 9.97 10.86 5.20
N ALA A 155 10.12 12.16 5.48
CA ALA A 155 10.07 13.20 4.45
C ALA A 155 11.20 13.07 3.42
N GLN A 156 12.40 12.66 3.86
CA GLN A 156 13.53 12.43 2.97
C GLN A 156 13.28 11.23 2.04
N VAL A 157 12.70 10.16 2.59
CA VAL A 157 12.28 8.98 1.81
C VAL A 157 11.21 9.38 0.79
N GLN A 158 10.20 10.17 1.18
CA GLN A 158 9.16 10.69 0.28
C GLN A 158 9.76 11.47 -0.89
N GLN A 159 10.70 12.38 -0.60
CA GLN A 159 11.35 13.20 -1.61
C GLN A 159 12.18 12.35 -2.58
N LYS A 160 13.02 11.44 -2.06
CA LYS A 160 13.83 10.55 -2.91
C LYS A 160 12.96 9.63 -3.75
N LEU A 161 11.91 9.03 -3.16
CA LEU A 161 10.98 8.17 -3.88
C LEU A 161 10.29 8.94 -5.02
N SER A 162 9.82 10.17 -4.76
CA SER A 162 9.15 11.00 -5.77
C SER A 162 10.07 11.38 -6.94
N ALA A 163 11.38 11.47 -6.70
CA ALA A 163 12.38 11.75 -7.73
C ALA A 163 12.76 10.51 -8.56
N MET A 164 12.41 9.30 -8.12
CA MET A 164 12.68 8.08 -8.89
C MET A 164 11.76 7.97 -10.11
N PRO A 165 12.28 7.54 -11.27
CA PRO A 165 11.47 7.25 -12.44
C PRO A 165 10.47 6.12 -12.16
N ASN A 166 9.31 6.18 -12.83
CA ASN A 166 8.26 5.17 -12.69
C ASN A 166 8.65 3.90 -13.44
#